data_AF-A0AA37WSM5-F1
#
_entry.id   AF-A0AA37WSM5-F1
#
_cell.length_a   1.000
_cell.length_b   1.000
_cell.length_c   1.000
_cell.angle_alpha   90.00
_cell.angle_beta   90.00
_cell.angle_gamma   90.00
#
_symmetry.space_group_name_H-M   'P 1'
#
loop_
_entity.id
_entity.type
_entity.pdbx_description
1 polymer ?
#
loop_
_entity_poly.entity_id
_entity_poly.type
_entity_poly.pdbx_seq_one_letter_code
_entity_poly.pdbx_strand_id
1 'polypeptide(L)'
;MLHLTPAQAYQLDTVNLVGCAQDGGVCRMSYPTNVYYGVPGRTNGRPFPQGGTVPCNTQTFGDPAPGQAKSCWYAPRITAGGGTDRRRFDEDDEPRRDTYRYGRDYDRPPARRPYDEDYGPSRRR
;
A
#
# COMPACT_ATOMS: atom_id res chain seq x y z
N MET A 1 -45.43 1.96 -17.23
CA MET A 1 -44.85 1.37 -16.00
C MET A 1 -43.34 1.37 -16.16
N LEU A 2 -42.65 2.31 -15.51
CA LEU A 2 -41.18 2.39 -15.56
C LEU A 2 -40.62 1.31 -14.63
N HIS A 3 -40.07 0.25 -15.20
CA HIS A 3 -39.33 -0.75 -14.45
C HIS A 3 -37.96 -0.16 -14.13
N LEU A 4 -37.82 0.50 -12.98
CA LEU A 4 -36.50 0.78 -12.42
C LEU A 4 -35.89 -0.57 -12.04
N THR A 5 -35.01 -1.11 -12.88
CA THR A 5 -34.17 -2.24 -12.51
C THR A 5 -33.22 -1.79 -11.41
N PRO A 6 -33.20 -2.41 -10.22
CA PRO A 6 -32.15 -2.18 -9.23
C PRO A 6 -30.89 -2.97 -9.66
N ALA A 7 -30.40 -2.75 -10.87
CA ALA A 7 -29.27 -3.50 -11.44
C ALA A 7 -27.97 -2.69 -11.43
N GLN A 8 -27.85 -1.75 -10.49
CA GLN A 8 -26.58 -1.21 -10.05
C GLN A 8 -26.61 -1.09 -8.53
N ALA A 9 -27.01 -2.18 -7.86
CA ALA A 9 -26.51 -2.41 -6.51
C ALA A 9 -24.99 -2.46 -6.67
N TYR A 10 -24.34 -1.33 -6.39
CA TYR A 10 -22.91 -1.09 -6.49
C TYR A 10 -22.17 -2.36 -6.08
N GLN A 11 -21.75 -3.15 -7.07
CA GLN A 11 -20.77 -4.20 -6.86
C GLN A 11 -19.50 -3.42 -6.52
N LEU A 12 -19.27 -3.22 -5.22
CA LEU A 12 -18.00 -2.67 -4.78
C LEU A 12 -16.94 -3.68 -5.21
N ASP A 13 -16.24 -3.33 -6.28
CA ASP A 13 -15.06 -4.03 -6.72
C ASP A 13 -14.12 -4.15 -5.53
N THR A 14 -14.06 -5.35 -4.97
CA THR A 14 -13.18 -5.69 -3.83
C THR A 14 -11.70 -5.38 -4.11
N VAL A 15 -11.37 -5.04 -5.36
CA VAL A 15 -10.07 -4.62 -5.88
C VAL A 15 -9.42 -3.51 -5.06
N ASN A 16 -10.23 -2.57 -4.54
CA ASN A 16 -9.75 -1.47 -3.69
C ASN A 16 -10.01 -1.69 -2.19
N LEU A 17 -10.44 -2.88 -1.77
CA LEU A 17 -10.64 -3.19 -0.35
C LEU A 17 -9.42 -3.93 0.23
N VAL A 18 -9.20 -3.75 1.52
CA VAL A 18 -8.12 -4.43 2.24
C VAL A 18 -8.67 -5.70 2.85
N GLY A 19 -8.13 -6.85 2.41
CA GLY A 19 -8.48 -8.16 2.96
C GLY A 19 -8.03 -8.30 4.41
N CYS A 20 -8.90 -8.84 5.26
CA CYS A 20 -8.72 -8.77 6.70
C CYS A 20 -8.88 -10.13 7.40
N ALA A 21 -9.91 -10.91 7.04
CA ALA A 21 -10.18 -12.21 7.64
C ALA A 21 -10.97 -13.11 6.68
N GLN A 22 -10.81 -14.42 6.80
CA GLN A 22 -11.68 -15.40 6.16
C GLN A 22 -12.96 -15.60 6.99
N ASP A 23 -13.95 -16.31 6.42
CA ASP A 23 -15.17 -16.67 7.13
C ASP A 23 -14.88 -17.39 8.46
N GLY A 24 -15.57 -16.99 9.52
CA GLY A 24 -15.34 -17.41 10.90
C GLY A 24 -14.17 -16.72 11.61
N GLY A 25 -13.37 -15.93 10.91
CA GLY A 25 -12.24 -15.20 11.50
C GLY A 25 -12.63 -13.90 12.23
N VAL A 26 -11.63 -13.15 12.67
CA VAL A 26 -11.83 -11.81 13.29
C VAL A 26 -11.07 -10.77 12.49
N CYS A 27 -11.81 -9.79 11.97
CA CYS A 27 -11.20 -8.64 11.31
C CYS A 27 -10.87 -7.55 12.33
N ARG A 28 -9.64 -7.01 12.27
CA ARG A 28 -9.17 -5.93 13.13
C ARG A 28 -8.91 -4.67 12.30
N MET A 29 -9.50 -3.55 12.71
CA MET A 29 -9.38 -2.25 12.07
C MET A 29 -8.84 -1.24 13.08
N SER A 30 -7.84 -0.48 12.68
CA SER A 30 -7.21 0.56 13.51
C SER A 30 -7.90 1.92 13.42
N TYR A 31 -8.89 2.07 12.55
CA TYR A 31 -9.57 3.33 12.29
C TYR A 31 -11.04 3.10 11.90
N PRO A 32 -11.89 4.13 11.99
CA PRO A 32 -13.27 4.09 11.53
C PRO A 32 -13.38 3.75 10.05
N THR A 33 -14.07 2.67 9.69
CA THR A 33 -14.18 2.23 8.29
C THR A 33 -15.45 1.39 8.04
N ASN A 34 -15.73 1.11 6.77
CA ASN A 34 -16.75 0.16 6.37
C ASN A 34 -16.12 -1.23 6.20
N VAL A 35 -16.77 -2.26 6.72
CA VAL A 35 -16.40 -3.66 6.54
C VAL A 35 -17.41 -4.35 5.65
N TYR A 36 -16.91 -5.14 4.72
CA TYR A 36 -17.65 -5.88 3.73
C TYR A 36 -17.40 -7.36 3.92
N TYR A 37 -18.44 -8.15 3.95
CA TYR A 37 -18.39 -9.61 4.05
C TYR A 37 -19.06 -10.24 2.83
N GLY A 38 -18.44 -11.24 2.22
CA GLY A 38 -19.02 -11.95 1.08
C GLY A 38 -17.99 -12.53 0.12
N VAL A 39 -18.30 -12.49 -1.18
CA VAL A 39 -17.41 -12.84 -2.29
C VAL A 39 -17.28 -11.65 -3.24
N PRO A 40 -16.25 -11.59 -4.10
CA PRO A 40 -16.16 -10.55 -5.12
C PRO A 40 -17.46 -10.41 -5.92
N GLY A 41 -18.01 -9.20 -6.00
CA GLY A 41 -19.28 -8.90 -6.67
C GLY A 41 -20.55 -9.20 -5.86
N ARG A 42 -20.48 -9.85 -4.69
CA ARG A 42 -21.62 -10.10 -3.79
C ARG A 42 -21.21 -9.97 -2.33
N THR A 43 -21.38 -8.76 -1.78
CA THR A 43 -20.96 -8.44 -0.41
C THR A 43 -22.02 -7.67 0.37
N ASN A 44 -22.10 -7.90 1.67
CA ASN A 44 -22.84 -7.08 2.61
C ASN A 44 -21.86 -6.15 3.36
N GLY A 45 -22.10 -4.84 3.28
CA GLY A 45 -21.29 -3.82 3.95
C GLY A 45 -21.94 -3.29 5.24
N ARG A 46 -21.14 -3.01 6.27
CA ARG A 46 -21.57 -2.32 7.49
C ARG A 46 -20.55 -1.27 7.94
N PRO A 47 -21.00 -0.10 8.44
CA PRO A 47 -20.13 0.93 8.99
C PRO A 47 -19.68 0.58 10.41
N PHE A 48 -18.40 0.83 10.70
CA PHE A 48 -17.80 0.70 12.03
C PHE A 48 -17.14 2.04 12.41
N PRO A 49 -17.92 3.02 12.91
CA PRO A 49 -17.43 4.37 13.18
C PRO A 49 -16.40 4.44 14.33
N GLN A 50 -16.30 3.40 15.15
CA GLN A 50 -15.29 3.26 16.19
C GLN A 50 -14.08 2.38 15.78
N GLY A 51 -14.12 1.74 14.61
CA GLY A 51 -13.13 0.73 14.23
C GLY A 51 -13.15 -0.48 15.17
N GLY A 52 -11.97 -1.03 15.49
CA GLY A 52 -11.80 -2.11 16.46
C GLY A 52 -11.87 -3.51 15.83
N THR A 53 -12.41 -4.48 16.55
CA THR A 53 -12.49 -5.87 16.11
C THR A 53 -13.91 -6.27 15.78
N VAL A 54 -14.11 -6.96 14.64
CA VAL A 54 -15.41 -7.48 14.23
C VAL A 54 -15.29 -8.96 13.84
N PRO A 55 -16.19 -9.83 14.31
CA PRO A 55 -16.25 -11.20 13.83
C PRO A 55 -16.70 -11.25 12.37
N CYS A 56 -15.92 -11.95 11.55
CA CYS A 56 -16.18 -12.11 10.12
C CYS A 56 -17.09 -13.32 9.88
N ASN A 57 -18.40 -13.14 10.00
CA ASN A 57 -19.35 -14.24 9.86
C ASN A 57 -20.74 -13.81 9.39
N THR A 58 -21.54 -14.78 8.98
CA THR A 58 -22.93 -14.58 8.53
C THR A 58 -23.84 -14.01 9.61
N GLN A 59 -23.58 -14.26 10.90
CA GLN A 59 -24.37 -13.71 12.01
C GLN A 59 -24.21 -12.19 12.12
N THR A 60 -23.03 -11.67 11.81
CA THR A 60 -22.71 -10.25 11.94
C THR A 60 -23.13 -9.45 10.72
N PHE A 61 -22.97 -10.02 9.51
CA PHE A 61 -23.18 -9.29 8.25
C PHE A 61 -24.36 -9.80 7.41
N GLY A 62 -24.94 -10.95 7.75
CA GLY A 62 -25.83 -11.70 6.86
C GLY A 62 -25.06 -12.52 5.81
N ASP A 63 -25.75 -13.36 5.04
CA ASP A 63 -25.15 -14.16 3.98
C ASP A 63 -25.50 -13.63 2.58
N PRO A 64 -24.56 -12.93 1.89
CA PRO A 64 -24.77 -12.49 0.51
C PRO A 64 -24.52 -13.60 -0.54
N ALA A 65 -23.89 -14.71 -0.17
CA ALA A 65 -23.52 -15.80 -1.08
C ALA A 65 -23.59 -17.16 -0.35
N PRO A 66 -24.80 -17.76 -0.25
CA PRO A 66 -24.98 -19.06 0.38
C PRO A 66 -24.20 -20.17 -0.31
N GLY A 67 -23.58 -21.05 0.49
CA GLY A 67 -22.79 -22.19 -0.01
C GLY A 67 -21.41 -21.83 -0.56
N GLN A 68 -21.02 -20.55 -0.55
CA GLN A 68 -19.70 -20.08 -0.98
C GLN A 68 -18.83 -19.70 0.22
N ALA A 69 -17.53 -19.95 0.10
CA ALA A 69 -16.53 -19.49 1.06
C ALA A 69 -16.41 -17.97 0.98
N LYS A 70 -16.65 -17.29 2.10
CA LYS A 70 -16.68 -15.83 2.17
C LYS A 70 -15.42 -15.28 2.84
N SER A 71 -15.22 -13.97 2.72
CA SER A 71 -14.14 -13.26 3.40
C SER A 71 -14.61 -11.87 3.80
N CYS A 72 -13.86 -11.24 4.70
CA CYS A 72 -14.05 -9.86 5.09
C CYS A 72 -12.95 -8.97 4.52
N TRP A 73 -13.38 -7.81 4.05
CA TRP A 73 -12.53 -6.72 3.63
C TRP A 73 -12.99 -5.42 4.28
N TYR A 74 -12.10 -4.44 4.41
CA TYR A 74 -12.49 -3.10 4.85
C TYR A 74 -11.99 -2.04 3.88
N ALA A 75 -12.69 -0.90 3.85
CA ALA A 75 -12.28 0.21 3.01
C ALA A 75 -10.94 0.79 3.51
N PRO A 76 -9.93 0.96 2.62
CA PRO A 76 -8.70 1.64 2.98
C PRO A 76 -9.03 3.08 3.35
N ARG A 77 -8.29 3.63 4.32
CA ARG A 77 -8.30 5.08 4.53
C ARG A 77 -7.71 5.72 3.27
N ILE A 78 -8.49 6.49 2.53
CA ILE A 78 -7.95 7.28 1.41
C ILE A 78 -7.27 8.49 2.02
N THR A 79 -6.06 8.29 2.53
CA THR A 79 -5.14 9.39 2.75
C THR A 79 -4.56 9.70 1.38
N ALA A 80 -4.60 10.97 0.95
CA ALA A 80 -3.98 11.38 -0.30
C ALA A 80 -2.48 11.02 -0.25
N GLY A 81 -2.12 9.84 -0.75
CA GLY A 81 -0.78 9.24 -0.65
C GLY A 81 -0.73 8.03 0.29
N GLY A 82 -0.85 6.81 -0.26
CA GLY A 82 -0.59 5.59 0.53
C GLY A 82 -1.14 4.32 -0.10
N GLY A 83 -0.59 3.95 -1.26
CA GLY A 83 -0.90 2.73 -1.98
C GLY A 83 -0.57 1.45 -1.20
N THR A 84 -1.17 0.37 -1.65
CA THR A 84 -1.06 -0.97 -1.08
C THR A 84 0.39 -1.48 -1.14
N ASP A 85 1.10 -1.43 0.00
CA ASP A 85 2.41 -2.07 0.13
C ASP A 85 2.22 -3.58 0.30
N ARG A 86 2.05 -4.27 -0.84
CA ARG A 86 2.09 -5.73 -0.92
C ARG A 86 3.55 -6.19 -1.11
N ARG A 87 4.24 -6.38 0.01
CA ARG A 87 5.37 -7.31 0.28
C ARG A 87 6.42 -7.56 -0.83
N ARG A 88 7.69 -7.32 -0.48
CA ARG A 88 8.79 -8.32 -0.69
C ARG A 88 9.87 -8.14 0.38
N PHE A 89 9.64 -8.76 1.53
CA PHE A 89 10.73 -9.29 2.35
C PHE A 89 11.02 -10.66 1.74
N ASP A 90 12.12 -10.79 1.00
CA ASP A 90 12.83 -12.03 0.63
C ASP A 90 13.92 -11.64 -0.41
N GLU A 91 15.13 -11.30 0.04
CA GLU A 91 16.45 -11.67 -0.54
C GLU A 91 17.60 -10.89 0.11
N ASP A 92 17.94 -11.29 1.34
CA ASP A 92 19.33 -11.22 1.82
C ASP A 92 20.06 -12.47 1.27
N ASP A 93 20.51 -12.46 0.01
CA ASP A 93 21.58 -13.35 -0.51
C ASP A 93 22.25 -12.71 -1.75
N GLU A 94 23.27 -11.88 -1.50
CA GLU A 94 24.18 -11.28 -2.51
C GLU A 94 25.16 -12.34 -3.07
N PRO A 95 25.62 -12.27 -4.34
CA PRO A 95 26.88 -11.52 -4.56
C PRO A 95 27.10 -10.91 -5.97
N ARG A 96 27.70 -9.72 -5.99
CA ARG A 96 28.79 -9.28 -6.89
C ARG A 96 28.76 -9.76 -8.36
N ARG A 97 28.35 -8.86 -9.26
CA ARG A 97 28.86 -8.65 -10.65
C ARG A 97 28.06 -7.46 -11.20
N ASP A 98 28.60 -6.26 -11.37
CA ASP A 98 29.18 -5.84 -12.64
C ASP A 98 29.81 -4.43 -12.54
N THR A 99 31.06 -4.34 -12.09
CA THR A 99 31.87 -3.13 -12.27
C THR A 99 33.19 -3.43 -12.98
N TYR A 100 33.11 -4.13 -14.11
CA TYR A 100 34.14 -4.01 -15.15
C TYR A 100 33.79 -2.85 -16.08
N ARG A 101 34.12 -1.63 -15.64
CA ARG A 101 34.20 -0.47 -16.54
C ARG A 101 35.57 0.18 -16.38
N TYR A 102 36.60 -0.57 -16.74
CA TYR A 102 37.95 -0.04 -16.95
C TYR A 102 38.07 0.40 -18.41
N GLY A 103 38.42 1.67 -18.64
CA GLY A 103 38.97 2.15 -19.91
C GLY A 103 38.12 3.14 -20.71
N ARG A 104 38.27 4.44 -20.43
CA ARG A 104 38.80 5.44 -21.40
C ARG A 104 38.70 6.86 -20.84
N ASP A 105 39.77 7.23 -20.14
CA ASP A 105 40.51 8.48 -20.29
C ASP A 105 40.69 8.80 -21.81
N TYR A 106 40.63 10.05 -22.32
CA TYR A 106 41.78 10.97 -22.34
C TYR A 106 41.48 12.38 -22.93
N ASP A 107 40.24 12.91 -22.99
CA ASP A 107 39.98 14.19 -23.70
C ASP A 107 39.35 15.34 -22.88
N ARG A 108 39.32 15.27 -21.54
CA ARG A 108 38.77 16.37 -20.73
C ARG A 108 39.83 17.05 -19.86
N PRO A 109 40.41 18.18 -20.30
CA PRO A 109 41.30 18.96 -19.43
C PRO A 109 40.50 19.54 -18.24
N PRO A 110 41.00 19.44 -17.00
CA PRO A 110 40.35 20.06 -15.85
C PRO A 110 40.50 21.59 -15.91
N ALA A 111 39.39 22.28 -15.64
CA ALA A 111 39.34 23.72 -15.50
C ALA A 111 40.28 24.17 -14.36
N ARG A 112 41.27 25.01 -14.68
CA ARG A 112 42.14 25.61 -13.68
C ARG A 112 41.33 26.60 -12.83
N ARG A 113 41.28 26.38 -11.51
CA ARG A 113 41.02 27.43 -10.52
C ARG A 113 41.98 27.29 -9.34
N PRO A 114 43.06 28.09 -9.29
CA PRO A 114 43.79 28.35 -8.05
C PRO A 114 43.15 29.57 -7.36
N TYR A 115 42.67 29.38 -6.13
CA TYR A 115 42.40 30.47 -5.19
C TYR A 115 43.75 30.94 -4.64
N ASP A 116 44.19 32.14 -5.00
CA ASP A 116 45.29 32.83 -4.33
C ASP A 116 44.66 33.88 -3.40
N GLU A 117 44.62 33.63 -2.08
CA GLU A 117 44.53 34.72 -1.11
C GLU A 117 44.89 34.29 0.32
N ASP A 118 45.75 35.11 0.92
CA ASP A 118 46.05 35.28 2.35
C ASP A 118 47.04 34.31 3.04
N TYR A 119 48.34 34.59 2.87
CA TYR A 119 49.35 34.31 3.90
C TYR A 119 49.84 35.66 4.46
N GLY A 120 49.33 36.05 5.62
CA GLY A 120 49.71 37.28 6.31
C GLY A 120 51.19 37.33 6.75
N PRO A 121 51.82 38.51 6.83
CA PRO A 121 53.24 38.64 7.19
C PRO A 121 53.44 38.60 8.71
N SER A 122 54.09 37.54 9.23
CA SER A 122 54.71 37.57 10.56
C SER A 122 55.98 38.44 10.52
N ARG A 123 55.90 39.65 11.05
CA ARG A 123 57.06 40.53 11.25
C ARG A 123 57.99 39.90 12.29
N ARG A 124 59.23 39.58 11.90
CA ARG A 124 60.35 39.34 12.82
C ARG A 124 61.11 40.65 13.02
N ARG A 125 61.14 41.17 14.25
CA ARG A 125 62.24 41.96 14.82
C ARG A 125 62.17 41.88 16.34
#